data_AF-A0A7J7M890-F1
#
_entry.id   AF-A0A7J7M890-F1
#
_cell.length_a   1.000
_cell.length_b   1.000
_cell.length_c   1.000
_cell.angle_alpha   90.00
_cell.angle_beta   90.00
_cell.angle_gamma   90.00
#
_symmetry.space_group_name_H-M   'P 1'
#
loop_
_entity.id
_entity.type
_entity.pdbx_description
1 polymer ?
#
loop_
_entity_poly.entity_id
_entity_poly.type
_entity_poly.pdbx_seq_one_letter_code
_entity_poly.pdbx_strand_id
1 'polypeptide(L)'
;MAAEALTKIDFGKHMTDIQNTYPVGLQYILGIPKETWSNLYIPMSKYGVAYTNHVESWNNVIVKVRDILIHVFIEELHRICSKISYTYKEEAKMSQACLTPWATDHCESRKFVVDSLTCKVRTSRRLFQMTSYGRTDLVDIENGTCYCR
;
A
#
# COMPACT_ATOMS: atom_id res chain seq x y z
N MET A 1 -4.69 -14.76 -13.72
CA MET A 1 -6.08 -14.23 -13.64
C MET A 1 -6.23 -13.01 -14.54
N ALA A 2 -7.45 -12.62 -14.94
CA ALA A 2 -7.67 -11.46 -15.85
C ALA A 2 -7.02 -10.17 -15.35
N ALA A 3 -7.07 -9.90 -14.04
CA ALA A 3 -6.45 -8.73 -13.41
C ALA A 3 -4.91 -8.68 -13.53
N GLU A 4 -4.26 -9.84 -13.67
CA GLU A 4 -2.80 -9.97 -13.73
C GLU A 4 -2.27 -9.94 -15.17
N ALA A 5 -3.15 -9.98 -16.17
CA ALA A 5 -2.75 -10.05 -17.58
C ALA A 5 -1.90 -8.84 -17.97
N LEU A 6 -0.76 -9.11 -18.60
CA LEU A 6 0.19 -8.10 -19.06
C LEU A 6 0.05 -7.82 -20.57
N THR A 7 -0.72 -8.62 -21.29
CA THR A 7 -0.94 -8.50 -22.73
C THR A 7 -2.42 -8.44 -23.06
N LYS A 8 -2.78 -7.74 -24.16
CA LYS A 8 -4.16 -7.69 -24.65
C LYS A 8 -4.71 -9.07 -25.01
N ILE A 9 -3.83 -9.97 -25.46
CA ILE A 9 -4.18 -11.33 -25.86
C ILE A 9 -4.60 -12.16 -24.64
N ASP A 10 -3.78 -12.14 -23.58
CA ASP A 10 -4.07 -12.91 -22.37
C ASP A 10 -5.28 -12.35 -21.61
N PHE A 11 -5.41 -11.01 -21.58
CA PHE A 11 -6.59 -10.36 -21.02
C PHE A 11 -7.87 -10.76 -21.78
N GLY A 12 -7.82 -10.76 -23.11
CA GLY A 12 -8.95 -11.15 -23.97
C GLY A 12 -9.38 -12.61 -23.79
N LYS A 13 -8.41 -13.52 -23.60
CA LYS A 13 -8.71 -14.92 -23.28
C LYS A 13 -9.48 -15.03 -21.96
N HIS A 14 -8.98 -14.40 -20.90
CA HIS A 14 -9.65 -14.45 -19.60
C HIS A 14 -11.02 -13.75 -19.57
N MET A 15 -11.21 -12.67 -20.32
CA MET A 15 -12.52 -12.03 -20.44
C MET A 15 -13.53 -12.91 -21.19
N THR A 16 -13.08 -13.65 -22.21
CA THR A 16 -13.89 -14.65 -22.90
C THR A 16 -14.28 -15.80 -21.94
N ASP A 17 -13.34 -16.27 -21.11
CA ASP A 17 -13.62 -17.31 -20.11
C ASP A 17 -14.66 -16.85 -19.07
N ILE A 18 -14.55 -15.59 -18.61
CA ILE A 18 -15.54 -14.98 -17.71
C ILE A 18 -16.90 -14.85 -18.40
N GLN A 19 -16.95 -14.48 -19.69
CA GLN A 19 -18.19 -14.42 -20.46
C GLN A 19 -18.90 -15.78 -20.50
N ASN A 20 -18.14 -16.84 -20.72
CA ASN A 20 -18.67 -18.20 -20.85
C ASN A 20 -19.12 -18.79 -19.51
N THR A 21 -18.46 -18.41 -18.41
CA THR A 21 -18.73 -18.97 -17.08
C THR A 21 -19.70 -18.13 -16.26
N TYR A 22 -19.60 -16.80 -16.34
CA TYR A 22 -20.38 -15.87 -15.54
C TYR A 22 -20.66 -14.56 -16.30
N PRO A 23 -21.61 -14.57 -17.26
CA PRO A 23 -21.89 -13.43 -18.14
C PRO A 23 -22.38 -12.19 -17.39
N VAL A 24 -23.05 -12.35 -16.24
CA VAL A 24 -23.48 -11.22 -15.38
C VAL A 24 -22.27 -10.53 -14.76
N GLY A 25 -21.25 -11.28 -14.34
CA GLY A 25 -20.00 -10.71 -13.83
C GLY A 25 -19.23 -9.95 -14.88
N LEU A 26 -19.29 -10.38 -16.15
CA LEU A 26 -18.70 -9.62 -17.25
C LEU A 26 -19.36 -8.24 -17.38
N GLN A 27 -20.69 -8.16 -17.31
CA GLN A 27 -21.39 -6.87 -17.37
C GLN A 27 -20.99 -5.93 -16.22
N TYR A 28 -20.83 -6.47 -15.02
CA TYR A 28 -20.31 -5.71 -13.88
C TYR A 28 -18.91 -5.18 -14.16
N ILE A 29 -17.99 -6.03 -14.64
CA ILE A 29 -16.60 -5.63 -14.95
C ILE A 29 -16.57 -4.55 -16.04
N LEU A 30 -17.40 -4.69 -17.08
CA LEU A 30 -17.50 -3.72 -18.18
C LEU A 30 -18.00 -2.34 -17.72
N GLY A 31 -18.72 -2.26 -16.59
CA GLY A 31 -19.17 -1.01 -15.97
C GLY A 31 -18.11 -0.28 -15.15
N ILE A 32 -16.98 -0.94 -14.85
CA ILE A 32 -15.87 -0.35 -14.11
C ILE A 32 -14.97 0.44 -15.10
N PRO A 33 -14.34 1.57 -14.71
CA PRO A 33 -13.38 2.27 -15.56
C PRO A 33 -12.21 1.38 -15.99
N LYS A 34 -11.85 1.41 -17.28
CA LYS A 34 -10.85 0.49 -17.88
C LYS A 34 -9.48 0.59 -17.21
N GLU A 35 -9.15 1.75 -16.68
CA GLU A 35 -7.89 2.06 -16.00
C GLU A 35 -7.67 1.21 -14.73
N THR A 36 -8.70 0.51 -14.28
CA THR A 36 -8.69 -0.32 -13.05
C THR A 36 -8.78 -1.83 -13.32
N TRP A 37 -8.91 -2.25 -14.58
CA TRP A 37 -9.26 -3.64 -14.92
C TRP A 37 -8.10 -4.63 -14.79
N SER A 38 -6.92 -4.23 -15.23
CA SER A 38 -5.73 -5.07 -15.17
C SER A 38 -4.48 -4.22 -15.24
N ASN A 39 -3.35 -4.83 -14.86
CA ASN A 39 -2.02 -4.22 -14.97
C ASN A 39 -1.70 -3.65 -16.37
N LEU A 40 -2.37 -4.15 -17.41
CA LEU A 40 -2.26 -3.66 -18.79
C LEU A 40 -2.84 -2.25 -19.00
N TYR A 41 -3.89 -1.88 -18.25
CA TYR A 41 -4.63 -0.63 -18.45
C TYR A 41 -4.36 0.42 -17.37
N ILE A 42 -3.59 0.09 -16.33
CA ILE A 42 -3.18 1.06 -15.31
C ILE A 42 -2.15 2.02 -15.90
N PRO A 43 -2.39 3.36 -15.87
CA PRO A 43 -1.49 4.35 -16.45
C PRO A 43 -0.20 4.59 -15.64
N MET A 44 -0.07 4.02 -14.44
CA MET A 44 1.11 4.16 -13.57
C MET A 44 2.14 3.05 -13.77
N SER A 45 3.41 3.37 -13.50
CA SER A 45 4.48 2.38 -13.53
C SER A 45 4.19 1.24 -12.54
N LYS A 46 4.60 0.02 -12.92
CA LYS A 46 4.50 -1.23 -12.13
C LYS A 46 4.97 -1.12 -10.67
N TYR A 47 5.66 -0.06 -10.29
CA TYR A 47 6.21 0.14 -8.94
C TYR A 47 5.34 1.03 -8.05
N GLY A 48 4.32 1.71 -8.60
CA GLY A 48 3.39 2.56 -7.83
C GLY A 48 2.06 1.87 -7.47
N VAL A 49 1.78 0.72 -8.06
CA VAL A 49 0.62 -0.11 -7.71
C VAL A 49 1.06 -1.04 -6.59
N ALA A 50 0.55 -0.83 -5.38
CA ALA A 50 0.76 -1.76 -4.28
C ALA A 50 0.24 -3.13 -4.75
N TYR A 51 1.16 -4.05 -5.05
CA TYR A 51 0.80 -5.40 -5.49
C TYR A 51 -0.12 -6.01 -4.44
N THR A 52 -1.21 -6.59 -4.91
CA THR A 52 -2.25 -7.24 -4.11
C THR A 52 -1.64 -8.11 -3.02
N ASN A 53 -0.54 -8.82 -3.27
CA ASN A 53 0.15 -9.63 -2.25
C ASN A 53 0.60 -8.86 -1.01
N HIS A 54 1.12 -7.63 -1.17
CA HIS A 54 1.50 -6.81 -0.02
C HIS A 54 0.26 -6.35 0.74
N VAL A 55 -0.76 -5.85 0.02
CA VAL A 55 -2.01 -5.38 0.61
C VAL A 55 -2.77 -6.53 1.28
N GLU A 56 -2.80 -7.72 0.68
CA GLU A 56 -3.44 -8.93 1.19
C GLU A 56 -2.70 -9.50 2.40
N SER A 57 -1.35 -9.49 2.36
CA SER A 57 -0.53 -9.86 3.51
C SER A 57 -0.80 -8.94 4.71
N TRP A 58 -0.83 -7.63 4.48
CA TRP A 58 -1.20 -6.65 5.50
C TRP A 58 -2.65 -6.80 5.95
N ASN A 59 -3.60 -7.03 5.05
CA ASN A 59 -5.01 -7.24 5.40
C ASN A 59 -5.20 -8.48 6.27
N ASN A 60 -4.54 -9.60 5.97
CA ASN A 60 -4.59 -10.81 6.80
C ASN A 60 -4.00 -10.58 8.20
N VAL A 61 -2.98 -9.72 8.31
CA VAL A 61 -2.39 -9.32 9.58
C VAL A 61 -3.34 -8.40 10.36
N ILE A 62 -3.88 -7.36 9.71
CA ILE A 62 -4.73 -6.33 10.33
C ILE A 62 -6.08 -6.89 10.77
N VAL A 63 -6.67 -7.80 9.98
CA VAL A 63 -7.96 -8.44 10.34
C VAL A 63 -7.88 -9.14 11.70
N LYS A 64 -6.72 -9.69 12.08
CA LYS A 64 -6.52 -10.40 13.35
C LYS A 64 -6.48 -9.49 14.58
N VAL A 65 -6.25 -8.19 14.38
CA VAL A 65 -6.07 -7.20 15.45
C VAL A 65 -7.11 -6.06 15.39
N ARG A 66 -7.98 -6.07 14.38
CA ARG A 66 -8.96 -5.02 14.07
C ARG A 66 -9.96 -4.74 15.19
N ASP A 67 -10.29 -5.72 16.02
CA ASP A 67 -11.33 -5.59 17.05
C ASP A 67 -10.80 -5.07 18.40
N ILE A 68 -9.55 -4.57 18.41
CA ILE A 68 -8.86 -4.11 19.60
C ILE A 68 -8.96 -2.57 19.71
N LEU A 69 -8.98 -2.05 20.93
CA LEU A 69 -8.87 -0.61 21.20
C LEU A 69 -7.66 0.01 20.48
N ILE A 70 -7.85 1.21 19.91
CA ILE A 70 -6.90 1.87 19.00
C ILE A 70 -5.46 1.92 19.55
N HIS A 71 -5.28 2.13 20.86
CA HIS A 71 -3.95 2.20 21.47
C HIS A 71 -3.21 0.85 21.41
N VAL A 72 -3.89 -0.26 21.78
CA VAL A 72 -3.31 -1.61 21.72
C VAL A 72 -3.17 -2.08 20.26
N PHE A 73 -4.06 -1.64 19.38
CA PHE A 73 -3.92 -1.88 17.94
C PHE A 73 -2.63 -1.29 17.37
N ILE A 74 -2.28 -0.05 17.73
CA ILE A 74 -1.03 0.59 17.29
C ILE A 74 0.20 -0.13 17.86
N GLU A 75 0.16 -0.53 19.14
CA GLU A 75 1.26 -1.29 19.75
C GLU A 75 1.46 -2.66 19.10
N GLU A 76 0.38 -3.37 18.80
CA GLU A 76 0.44 -4.64 18.10
C GLU A 76 0.94 -4.48 16.66
N LEU A 77 0.51 -3.44 15.95
CA LEU A 77 1.06 -3.14 14.63
C LEU A 77 2.57 -2.87 14.69
N HIS A 78 3.04 -2.07 15.65
CA HIS A 78 4.47 -1.85 15.84
C HIS A 78 5.22 -3.16 16.09
N ARG A 79 4.70 -4.01 16.98
CA ARG A 79 5.30 -5.32 17.28
C ARG A 79 5.38 -6.21 16.04
N ILE A 80 4.32 -6.23 15.22
CA ILE A 80 4.26 -7.02 14.00
C ILE A 80 5.23 -6.47 12.94
N CYS A 81 5.26 -5.16 12.72
CA CYS A 81 6.22 -4.50 11.84
C CYS A 81 7.66 -4.86 12.23
N SER A 82 8.02 -4.70 13.51
CA SER A 82 9.37 -5.01 14.00
C SER A 82 9.72 -6.48 13.80
N LYS A 83 8.79 -7.40 14.03
CA LYS A 83 9.01 -8.83 13.82
C LYS A 83 9.24 -9.16 12.35
N ILE A 84 8.41 -8.63 11.45
CA ILE A 84 8.53 -8.84 10.00
C ILE A 84 9.88 -8.28 9.50
N SER A 85 10.23 -7.06 9.90
CA SER A 85 11.51 -6.45 9.55
C SER A 85 12.70 -7.27 10.06
N TYR A 86 12.63 -7.81 11.27
CA TYR A 86 13.66 -8.69 11.80
C TYR A 86 13.80 -9.97 10.97
N THR A 87 12.68 -10.66 10.69
CA THR A 87 12.68 -11.88 9.88
C THR A 87 13.28 -11.64 8.49
N TYR A 88 12.84 -10.59 7.78
CA TYR A 88 13.41 -10.26 6.47
C TYR A 88 14.90 -9.91 6.54
N LYS A 89 15.35 -9.28 7.62
CA LYS A 89 16.77 -8.99 7.80
C LYS A 89 17.58 -10.27 7.98
N GLU A 90 17.10 -11.23 8.76
CA GLU A 90 17.78 -12.52 8.94
C GLU A 90 17.75 -13.36 7.67
N GLU A 91 16.63 -13.41 6.94
CA GLU A 91 16.52 -14.08 5.65
C GLU A 91 17.45 -13.44 4.60
N ALA A 92 17.52 -12.11 4.55
CA ALA A 92 18.41 -11.39 3.66
C ALA A 92 19.90 -11.67 3.96
N LYS A 93 20.28 -11.83 5.24
CA LYS A 93 21.65 -12.25 5.60
C LYS A 93 22.00 -13.64 5.09
N MET A 94 21.01 -14.53 4.96
CA MET A 94 21.22 -15.86 4.40
C MET A 94 21.19 -15.89 2.87
N SER A 95 20.70 -14.81 2.24
CA SER A 95 20.63 -14.71 0.79
C SER A 95 22.00 -14.41 0.20
N GLN A 96 22.43 -15.24 -0.76
CA GLN A 96 23.66 -15.02 -1.54
C GLN A 96 23.41 -14.15 -2.79
N ALA A 97 22.26 -13.46 -2.86
CA ALA A 97 21.93 -12.62 -4.01
C ALA A 97 22.89 -11.43 -4.10
N CYS A 98 23.84 -11.50 -5.04
CA CYS A 98 24.66 -10.35 -5.39
C CYS A 98 23.83 -9.35 -6.20
N LEU A 99 23.77 -8.12 -5.70
CA LEU A 99 23.30 -6.99 -6.49
C LEU A 99 24.25 -6.77 -7.69
N THR A 100 23.71 -6.24 -8.78
CA THR A 100 24.58 -5.80 -9.89
C THR A 100 25.47 -4.65 -9.40
N PRO A 101 26.67 -4.44 -9.98
CA PRO A 101 27.57 -3.38 -9.55
C PRO A 101 26.92 -1.99 -9.49
N TRP A 102 26.04 -1.69 -10.45
CA TRP A 102 25.24 -0.45 -10.44
C TRP A 102 24.27 -0.37 -9.26
N ALA A 103 23.55 -1.47 -8.95
CA ALA A 103 22.61 -1.50 -7.84
C ALA A 103 23.34 -1.44 -6.49
N THR A 104 24.51 -2.09 -6.38
CA THR A 104 25.38 -1.98 -5.21
C THR A 104 25.86 -0.54 -5.00
N ASP A 105 26.42 0.10 -6.04
CA ASP A 105 26.89 1.48 -5.97
C ASP A 105 25.74 2.46 -5.64
N HIS A 106 24.55 2.22 -6.18
CA HIS A 106 23.37 3.03 -5.87
C HIS A 106 22.91 2.88 -4.42
N CYS A 107 22.84 1.66 -3.89
CA CYS A 107 22.44 1.38 -2.50
C CYS A 107 23.50 1.83 -1.48
N GLU A 108 24.79 1.70 -1.82
CA GLU A 108 25.91 2.13 -0.97
C GLU A 108 26.22 3.63 -1.11
N SER A 109 25.63 4.29 -2.11
CA SER A 109 25.78 5.74 -2.25
C SER A 109 25.36 6.42 -0.95
N ARG A 110 26.26 7.23 -0.39
CA ARG A 110 25.99 8.01 0.84
C ARG A 110 24.69 8.80 0.73
N LYS A 111 24.31 9.20 -0.48
CA LYS A 111 23.05 9.88 -0.75
C LYS A 111 21.83 9.00 -0.46
N PHE A 112 21.77 7.77 -0.97
CA PHE A 112 20.64 6.86 -0.69
C PHE A 112 20.55 6.49 0.80
N VAL A 113 21.70 6.25 1.44
CA VAL A 113 21.75 5.93 2.89
C VAL A 113 21.33 7.13 3.73
N VAL A 114 21.82 8.34 3.42
CA VAL A 114 21.41 9.56 4.13
C VAL A 114 19.94 9.88 3.86
N ASP A 115 19.46 9.79 2.62
CA ASP A 115 18.07 10.11 2.27
C ASP A 115 17.07 9.13 2.92
N SER A 116 17.42 7.84 3.04
CA SER A 116 16.60 6.85 3.75
C SER A 116 16.59 7.05 5.27
N LEU A 117 17.72 7.45 5.86
CA LEU A 117 17.84 7.77 7.29
C LEU A 117 17.27 9.15 7.66
N THR A 118 17.16 10.07 6.69
CA THR A 118 16.70 11.44 6.89
C THR A 118 15.34 11.72 6.26
N CYS A 119 14.62 10.67 5.85
CA CYS A 119 13.24 10.76 5.38
C CYS A 119 12.34 11.27 6.53
N LYS A 120 12.33 12.58 6.72
CA LYS A 120 11.31 13.28 7.48
C LYS A 120 10.06 13.14 6.64
N VAL A 121 9.16 12.27 7.07
CA VAL A 121 7.77 12.28 6.62
C VAL A 121 7.30 13.72 6.81
N ARG A 122 7.19 14.47 5.72
CA ARG A 122 6.54 15.78 5.75
C ARG A 122 5.08 15.47 6.04
N THR A 123 4.71 15.51 7.31
CA THR A 123 3.32 15.66 7.66
C THR A 123 2.91 17.01 7.07
N SER A 124 2.09 16.96 6.02
CA SER A 124 1.39 18.16 5.58
C SER A 124 0.65 18.66 6.82
N ARG A 125 0.92 19.89 7.29
CA ARG A 125 0.13 20.53 8.34
C ARG A 125 -1.34 20.36 7.97
N ARG A 126 -2.06 19.51 8.70
CA ARG A 126 -3.48 19.23 8.47
C ARG A 126 -4.22 19.82 9.66
N LEU A 127 -5.08 20.78 9.36
CA LEU A 127 -6.14 21.17 10.28
C LEU A 127 -7.22 20.10 10.19
N PHE A 128 -7.61 19.57 11.33
CA PHE A 128 -8.68 18.59 11.45
C PHE A 128 -9.97 19.31 11.80
N GLN A 129 -11.00 19.11 10.99
CA GLN A 129 -12.34 19.61 11.30
C GLN A 129 -13.03 18.60 12.23
N MET A 130 -13.32 19.01 13.45
CA MET A 130 -14.01 18.20 14.44
C MET A 130 -15.42 18.76 14.64
N THR A 131 -16.43 17.90 14.51
CA THR A 131 -17.83 18.29 14.78
C THR A 131 -18.30 17.62 16.06
N SER A 132 -18.71 18.41 17.05
CA SER A 132 -19.23 17.91 18.32
C SER A 132 -20.35 18.81 18.83
N TYR A 133 -21.46 18.21 19.27
CA TYR A 133 -22.64 18.94 19.79
C TYR A 133 -23.14 20.09 18.90
N GLY A 134 -23.10 19.90 17.58
CA GLY A 134 -23.55 20.90 16.60
C GLY A 134 -22.58 22.06 16.35
N ARG A 135 -21.38 22.02 16.95
CA ARG A 135 -20.28 22.95 16.65
C ARG A 135 -19.21 22.27 15.82
N THR A 136 -18.60 23.06 14.94
CA THR A 136 -17.53 22.62 14.05
C THR A 136 -16.30 23.47 14.35
N ASP A 137 -15.28 22.83 14.90
CA ASP A 137 -14.04 23.47 15.29
C ASP A 137 -12.86 22.91 14.47
N LEU A 138 -11.86 23.75 14.24
CA LEU A 138 -10.62 23.34 13.57
C LEU A 138 -9.54 23.09 14.62
N VAL A 139 -8.91 21.93 14.58
CA VAL A 139 -7.86 21.52 15.53
C VAL A 139 -6.56 21.29 14.76
N ASP A 140 -5.50 21.93 15.23
CA ASP A 140 -4.12 21.62 14.84
C ASP A 140 -3.52 20.71 15.92
N ILE A 141 -3.50 19.40 15.64
CA ILE A 141 -3.00 18.37 16.54
C ILE A 141 -1.47 18.47 16.69
N GLU A 142 -0.76 18.96 15.66
CA GLU A 142 0.70 19.05 15.70
C GLU A 142 1.19 20.12 16.68
N ASN A 143 0.49 21.26 16.76
CA ASN A 143 0.81 22.34 17.69
C ASN A 143 -0.03 22.30 18.98
N GLY A 144 -0.95 21.35 19.12
CA GLY A 144 -1.87 21.26 20.25
C GLY A 144 -2.77 22.49 20.38
N THR A 145 -3.16 23.09 19.26
CA THR A 145 -3.97 24.32 19.23
C THR A 145 -5.37 24.05 18.67
N CYS A 146 -6.40 24.61 19.30
CA CYS A 146 -7.75 24.65 18.73
C CYS A 146 -8.09 26.06 18.25
N TYR A 147 -8.64 26.16 17.05
CA TYR A 147 -9.27 27.37 16.49
C TYR A 147 -10.78 27.36 16.74
N CYS A 148 -11.16 26.91 17.94
CA CYS A 148 -12.53 26.90 18.42
C CYS A 148 -13.09 28.33 18.47
N ARG A 149 -14.34 28.57 18.04
CA ARG A 149 -15.02 29.87 18.19
C ARG A 149 -16.15 29.81 19.22
#